data_AF-A0A485NC84-F1
#
_entry.id   AF-A0A485NC84-F1
#
_cell.length_a   1.000
_cell.length_b   1.000
_cell.length_c   1.000
_cell.angle_alpha   90.00
_cell.angle_beta   90.00
_cell.angle_gamma   90.00
#
_symmetry.space_group_name_H-M   'P 1'
#
loop_
_entity.id
_entity.type
_entity.pdbx_description
1 polymer ?
#
loop_
_entity_poly.entity_id
_entity_poly.type
_entity_poly.pdbx_seq_one_letter_code
_entity_poly.pdbx_strand_id
1 'polypeptide(L)' 'MELGDRTAAGFSSIAENEDALLRRLFQGYQKWVRPVLNSNDTIKVYFGLKISQLVDVDEKNQLMTTNVWLKQ' A
#
# COMPACT_ATOMS: atom_id res chain seq x y z
N MET A 1 -42.13 4.19 -17.26
CA MET A 1 -40.79 3.71 -17.66
C MET A 1 -39.80 4.28 -16.64
N GLU A 2 -39.78 3.73 -15.43
CA GLU A 2 -38.83 4.13 -14.37
C GLU A 2 -37.86 2.97 -14.15
N LEU A 3 -36.74 3.00 -14.85
CA LEU A 3 -35.61 2.07 -14.69
C LEU A 3 -34.31 2.81 -14.32
N GLY A 4 -34.41 4.03 -13.78
CA GLY A 4 -33.26 4.91 -13.51
C GLY A 4 -32.61 4.78 -12.13
N ASP A 5 -33.33 4.34 -11.09
CA ASP A 5 -32.87 4.53 -9.69
C ASP A 5 -32.27 3.29 -9.00
N ARG A 6 -32.30 2.11 -9.63
CA ARG A 6 -31.81 0.86 -9.00
C ARG A 6 -30.29 0.74 -9.01
N THR A 7 -29.59 1.50 -9.85
CA THR A 7 -28.13 1.47 -9.97
C THR A 7 -27.45 2.36 -8.94
N ALA A 8 -27.97 3.56 -8.69
CA ALA A 8 -27.41 4.52 -7.72
C ALA A 8 -27.38 3.97 -6.28
N ALA A 9 -28.47 3.34 -5.83
CA ALA A 9 -28.55 2.73 -4.49
C ALA A 9 -27.54 1.59 -4.28
N GLY A 10 -27.23 0.82 -5.33
CA GLY A 10 -26.22 -0.23 -5.29
C GLY A 10 -24.80 0.33 -5.07
N PHE A 11 -24.45 1.42 -5.77
CA PHE A 11 -23.15 2.08 -5.59
C PHE A 11 -23.01 2.77 -4.24
N SER A 12 -24.08 3.42 -3.73
CA SER A 12 -24.08 3.99 -2.37
C SER A 12 -23.82 2.93 -1.32
N SER A 13 -24.50 1.77 -1.39
CA SER A 13 -24.33 0.69 -0.42
C SER A 13 -22.91 0.10 -0.39
N ILE A 14 -22.23 0.06 -1.54
CA ILE A 14 -20.85 -0.46 -1.64
C ILE A 14 -19.87 0.54 -1.00
N ALA A 15 -20.02 1.83 -1.31
CA ALA A 15 -19.19 2.88 -0.72
C ALA A 15 -19.39 3.00 0.79
N GLU A 16 -20.63 2.86 1.27
CA GLU A 16 -20.95 2.86 2.71
C GLU A 16 -20.36 1.62 3.42
N ASN A 17 -20.42 0.46 2.79
CA ASN A 17 -19.81 -0.76 3.31
C ASN A 17 -18.26 -0.67 3.33
N GLU A 18 -17.66 -0.03 2.32
CA GLU A 18 -16.22 0.22 2.27
C GLU A 18 -15.78 1.19 3.37
N ASP A 19 -16.50 2.30 3.57
CA ASP A 19 -16.23 3.26 4.66
C ASP A 19 -16.37 2.60 6.05
N ALA A 20 -17.43 1.80 6.24
CA ALA A 20 -17.64 1.06 7.48
C ALA A 20 -16.52 0.03 7.75
N LEU A 21 -16.07 -0.70 6.71
CA LEU A 21 -14.96 -1.64 6.82
C LEU A 21 -13.65 -0.93 7.14
N LEU A 22 -13.36 0.18 6.45
CA LEU A 22 -12.15 0.97 6.63
C LEU A 22 -12.10 1.55 8.05
N ARG A 23 -13.20 2.13 8.51
CA ARG A 23 -13.35 2.59 9.89
C ARG A 23 -13.11 1.46 10.89
N ARG A 24 -13.72 0.30 10.68
CA ARG A 24 -13.56 -0.85 11.59
C ARG A 24 -12.14 -1.43 11.60
N LEU A 25 -11.46 -1.47 10.46
CA LEU A 25 -10.09 -1.99 10.34
C LEU A 25 -9.08 -1.05 11.00
N PHE A 26 -9.28 0.26 10.88
CA PHE A 26 -8.40 1.27 11.49
C PHE A 26 -8.82 1.67 12.91
N GLN A 27 -9.98 1.25 13.41
CA GLN A 27 -10.42 1.49 14.78
C GLN A 27 -9.50 0.77 15.76
N GLY A 28 -8.64 1.51 16.44
CA GLY A 28 -7.65 0.97 17.39
C GLY A 28 -6.34 0.51 16.75
N TYR A 29 -6.12 0.75 15.44
CA TYR A 29 -4.85 0.41 14.80
C TYR A 29 -3.72 1.37 15.23
N GLN A 30 -2.79 0.89 16.04
CA GLN A 30 -1.62 1.66 16.48
C GLN A 30 -0.48 1.53 15.46
N LYS A 31 -0.34 2.54 14.59
CA LYS A 31 0.71 2.59 13.54
C LYS A 31 2.15 2.48 14.05
N TRP A 32 2.38 2.78 15.33
CA TRP A 32 3.68 2.77 15.98
C TRP A 32 4.03 1.45 16.65
N VAL A 33 3.08 0.52 16.73
CA VAL A 33 3.29 -0.79 17.36
C VAL A 33 3.54 -1.82 16.28
N ARG A 34 4.50 -2.71 16.54
CA ARG A 34 4.84 -3.82 15.65
C ARG A 34 3.58 -4.70 15.45
N PRO A 35 3.10 -4.91 14.21
CA PRO A 35 1.87 -5.65 13.94
C PRO A 35 2.12 -7.16 14.08
N VAL A 36 2.21 -7.62 15.32
CA VAL A 36 2.44 -9.02 15.65
C VAL A 36 1.43 -9.48 16.71
N LEU A 37 0.87 -10.67 16.52
CA LEU A 37 -0.05 -11.28 17.50
C LEU A 37 0.70 -11.72 18.76
N ASN A 38 1.93 -12.22 18.60
CA ASN A 38 2.79 -12.69 19.68
C ASN A 38 4.15 -12.00 19.60
N SER A 39 4.66 -11.46 20.71
CA SER A 39 5.95 -10.75 20.72
C SER A 39 7.14 -11.59 20.27
N ASN A 40 7.03 -12.93 20.31
CA ASN A 40 8.09 -13.85 19.91
C ASN A 40 8.09 -14.19 18.40
N ASP A 41 7.10 -13.75 17.63
CA ASP A 41 7.01 -14.04 16.20
C ASP A 41 7.86 -13.08 15.37
N THR A 42 8.45 -13.52 14.26
CA THR A 42 9.35 -12.70 13.41
C THR A 42 8.64 -12.24 12.13
N ILE A 43 8.50 -10.91 11.96
CA ILE A 43 7.98 -10.32 10.73
C ILE A 43 9.03 -10.46 9.62
N LYS A 44 8.68 -11.20 8.57
CA LYS A 44 9.49 -11.30 7.35
C LYS A 44 9.16 -10.13 6.45
N VAL A 45 10.15 -9.28 6.18
CA VAL A 45 10.01 -8.18 5.23
C VAL A 45 10.68 -8.57 3.93
N TYR A 46 9.91 -8.56 2.84
CA TYR A 46 10.40 -8.93 1.51
C TYR A 46 10.69 -7.66 0.72
N PHE A 47 11.96 -7.34 0.55
CA PHE A 47 12.37 -6.21 -0.27
C PHE A 47 12.76 -6.67 -1.66
N GLY A 48 12.14 -6.07 -2.68
CA GLY A 48 12.49 -6.27 -4.07
C GLY A 48 12.97 -4.97 -4.69
N LEU A 49 14.14 -4.98 -5.32
CA LEU A 49 14.65 -3.85 -6.09
C LEU A 49 14.46 -4.14 -7.58
N LYS A 50 13.72 -3.26 -8.26
CA LYS A 50 13.66 -3.26 -9.72
C LYS A 50 14.40 -2.03 -10.23
N ILE A 51 15.51 -2.28 -10.91
CA ILE A 51 16.29 -1.23 -11.58
C ILE A 51 15.59 -0.89 -12.89
N SER A 52 15.26 0.38 -13.10
CA SER A 52 14.60 0.81 -14.34
C SER A 52 15.59 0.97 -15.49
N GLN A 53 16.66 1.75 -15.30
CA GLN A 53 17.72 2.03 -16.30
C GLN A 53 19.01 2.45 -15.57
N LEU A 54 20.18 2.21 -16.17
CA LEU A 54 21.48 2.67 -15.68
C LEU A 54 21.61 4.16 -16.03
N VAL A 55 21.59 5.06 -15.03
CA VAL A 55 21.32 6.49 -15.27
C VAL A 55 22.58 7.25 -15.68
N ASP A 56 23.68 7.08 -14.96
CA ASP A 56 25.00 7.62 -15.33
C ASP A 56 26.04 7.10 -14.32
N VAL A 57 27.30 6.95 -14.72
CA VAL A 57 28.40 6.54 -13.84
C VAL A 57 29.47 7.64 -13.88
N ASP A 58 29.60 8.40 -12.79
CA ASP A 58 30.72 9.32 -12.65
C ASP A 58 31.91 8.56 -12.04
N GLU A 59 32.77 8.02 -12.90
CA GLU A 59 33.96 7.25 -12.51
C GLU A 59 35.03 8.09 -11.79
N LYS A 60 35.04 9.41 -12.02
CA LYS A 60 35.98 10.33 -11.36
C LYS A 60 35.60 10.59 -9.90
N ASN A 61 34.31 10.61 -9.58
CA ASN A 61 33.77 10.83 -8.25
C ASN A 61 33.24 9.55 -7.58
N GLN A 62 33.34 8.39 -8.24
CA GLN A 62 32.81 7.08 -7.80
C GLN A 62 31.32 7.12 -7.42
N LEU A 63 30.53 7.93 -8.11
CA LEU A 63 29.11 8.08 -7.84
C LEU A 63 28.29 7.38 -8.92
N MET A 64 27.50 6.39 -8.51
CA MET A 64 26.49 5.77 -9.36
C MET A 64 25.12 6.26 -8.96
N THR A 65 24.43 6.93 -9.88
CA THR A 65 23.02 7.29 -9.72
C THR A 65 22.17 6.27 -10.46
N THR A 66 21.13 5.72 -9.84
CA THR A 66 20.26 4.74 -10.50
C THR A 66 18.82 4.96 -10.08
N ASN A 67 17.92 5.09 -11.07
CA ASN A 67 16.49 5.17 -10.82
C ASN A 67 15.97 3.77 -10.50
N VAL A 68 15.57 3.56 -9.24
CA VAL A 68 15.04 2.30 -8.72
C VAL A 68 13.60 2.47 -8.26
N TRP A 69 12.78 1.44 -8.49
CA TRP A 69 11.48 1.31 -7.85
C TRP A 69 11.62 0.33 -6.69
N LEU A 70 11.39 0.80 -5.47
CA LEU A 70 11.33 -0.04 -4.28
C LEU A 70 9.95 -0.68 -4.19
N LYS A 71 9.90 -2.01 -4.12
CA LYS A 71 8.69 -2.75 -3.71
C LYS A 71 8.94 -3.32 -2.31
N GLN A 72 8.05 -2.99 -1.39
CA GLN A 72 8.01 -3.45 -0.01
C GLN A 72 6.81 -4.39 0.18
#